data_AF-A0A4U8SMV2-F1
#
_entry.id   AF-A0A4U8SMV2-F1
#
_cell.length_a   1.000
_cell.length_b   1.000
_cell.length_c   1.000
_cell.angle_alpha   90.00
_cell.angle_beta   90.00
_cell.angle_gamma   90.00
#
_symmetry.space_group_name_H-M   'P 1'
#
loop_
_entity.id
_entity.type
_entity.pdbx_description
1 polymer ?
#
loop_
_entity_poly.entity_id
_entity_poly.type
_entity_poly.pdbx_seq_one_letter_code
_entity_poly.pdbx_strand_id
1 'polypeptide(L)'
;MPNNSLKKTITSLLCFLLFALILSSCGSKYYFEPKAEEIKGKVSFSSSLPSPIVSILRDGATLKNGQFITKYSEIPDVYLPQNTQYLNQTEDYYLAGAYQTLLLIDKESNTQTSISFDNTPISASMNGALIAIIFDDNSFVLYDLNQGRVTYKQDSTLAPTNNTLIAAPYFLSDIVIVPTLDGKLVIVDKNNMQMIRNIVVNGDKYFNNVIFLEAIGNRMVAATPKRIISVSPNVISTFNANVKDILFFEDRIFIFTNEGEVILTDQDLNEKKRVKFPFAHFTAANHGRNIVILETQGYLIALDDELQSSAIFALPDAITSPTFSGMRQIFIGNRILKVE
;
A
#
# COMPACT_ATOMS: atom_id res chain seq x y z
N MET A 1 75.28 -11.06 -6.93
CA MET A 1 74.14 -10.49 -7.69
C MET A 1 72.87 -11.17 -7.21
N PRO A 2 72.01 -10.53 -6.40
CA PRO A 2 70.82 -11.17 -5.86
C PRO A 2 69.77 -11.36 -6.96
N ASN A 3 69.13 -12.52 -6.92
CA ASN A 3 68.36 -13.12 -8.00
C ASN A 3 67.09 -12.31 -8.31
N ASN A 4 67.19 -11.40 -9.28
CA ASN A 4 66.12 -10.47 -9.67
C ASN A 4 64.89 -11.18 -10.28
N SER A 5 65.05 -12.45 -10.71
CA SER A 5 63.93 -13.26 -11.18
C SER A 5 63.04 -13.71 -10.03
N LEU A 6 63.62 -14.16 -8.91
CA LEU A 6 62.87 -14.67 -7.75
C LEU A 6 61.99 -13.59 -7.12
N LYS A 7 62.49 -12.34 -7.04
CA LYS A 7 61.69 -11.20 -6.58
C LYS A 7 60.51 -10.94 -7.51
N LYS A 8 60.72 -10.94 -8.84
CA LYS A 8 59.62 -10.75 -9.81
C LYS A 8 58.57 -11.85 -9.73
N THR A 9 58.96 -13.10 -9.51
CA THR A 9 58.01 -14.21 -9.35
C THR A 9 57.20 -14.08 -8.06
N ILE A 10 57.83 -13.67 -6.96
CA ILE A 10 57.14 -13.42 -5.67
C ILE A 10 56.19 -12.22 -5.78
N THR A 11 56.61 -11.12 -6.43
CA THR A 11 55.75 -9.96 -6.64
C THR A 11 54.57 -10.28 -7.56
N SER A 12 54.79 -11.09 -8.61
CA SER A 12 53.74 -11.57 -9.50
C SER A 12 52.72 -12.46 -8.76
N LEU A 13 53.21 -13.39 -7.93
CA LEU A 13 52.36 -14.26 -7.11
C LEU A 13 51.54 -13.47 -6.07
N LEU A 14 52.15 -12.46 -5.45
CA LEU A 14 51.48 -11.59 -4.48
C LEU A 14 50.42 -10.71 -5.14
N CYS A 15 50.69 -10.17 -6.33
CA CYS A 15 49.70 -9.42 -7.13
C CYS A 15 48.55 -10.32 -7.58
N PHE A 16 48.82 -11.57 -7.96
CA PHE A 16 47.78 -12.53 -8.34
C PHE A 16 46.90 -12.93 -7.13
N LEU A 17 47.50 -13.10 -5.95
CA LEU A 17 46.77 -13.37 -4.71
C LEU A 17 45.91 -12.17 -4.27
N LEU A 18 46.44 -10.95 -4.41
CA LEU A 18 45.67 -9.72 -4.16
C LEU A 18 44.51 -9.59 -5.15
N PHE A 19 44.74 -9.90 -6.44
CA PHE A 19 43.71 -9.87 -7.47
C PHE A 19 42.61 -10.93 -7.24
N ALA A 20 42.96 -12.11 -6.72
CA ALA A 20 41.99 -13.14 -6.33
C ALA A 20 41.13 -12.73 -5.11
N LEU A 21 41.69 -11.96 -4.18
CA LEU A 21 40.96 -11.41 -3.02
C LEU A 21 39.95 -10.31 -3.40
N ILE A 22 40.23 -9.51 -4.44
CA ILE A 22 39.26 -8.52 -4.96
C ILE A 22 38.14 -9.17 -5.79
N LEU A 23 38.37 -10.33 -6.40
CA LEU A 23 37.35 -11.09 -7.13
C LEU A 23 36.40 -11.89 -6.23
N SER A 24 36.74 -12.06 -4.95
CA SER A 24 35.85 -12.68 -3.94
C SER A 24 34.95 -11.67 -3.21
N SER A 25 35.09 -10.37 -3.52
CA SER A 25 34.12 -9.33 -3.13
C SER A 25 32.94 -9.27 -4.14
N CYS A 26 32.36 -10.42 -4.47
CA CYS A 26 31.03 -10.47 -5.05
C CYS A 26 30.06 -10.33 -3.87
N GLY A 27 29.52 -9.12 -3.66
CA GLY A 27 28.64 -8.83 -2.53
C GLY A 27 27.47 -9.82 -2.47
N SER A 28 27.48 -10.70 -1.48
CA SER A 28 26.36 -11.61 -1.22
C SER A 28 25.12 -10.76 -0.95
N LYS A 29 24.08 -10.92 -1.77
CA LYS A 29 22.77 -10.37 -1.43
C LYS A 29 22.31 -11.04 -0.14
N TYR A 30 22.06 -10.25 0.89
CA TYR A 30 21.51 -10.74 2.14
C TYR A 30 19.99 -10.87 1.99
N TYR A 31 19.47 -12.02 2.39
CA TYR A 31 18.06 -12.36 2.33
C TYR A 31 17.59 -12.75 3.73
N PHE A 32 16.30 -12.64 3.98
CA PHE A 32 15.70 -13.18 5.19
C PHE A 32 15.74 -14.71 5.14
N GLU A 33 16.54 -15.29 6.03
CA GLU A 33 16.74 -16.74 6.13
C GLU A 33 16.70 -17.12 7.61
N PRO A 34 15.49 -17.37 8.16
CA PRO A 34 15.34 -17.80 9.55
C PRO A 34 15.97 -19.19 9.76
N LYS A 35 16.44 -19.45 10.98
CA LYS A 35 17.04 -20.75 11.30
C LYS A 35 15.97 -21.84 11.29
N ALA A 36 16.38 -23.08 11.02
CA ALA A 36 15.45 -24.21 10.95
C ALA A 36 14.64 -24.39 12.24
N GLU A 37 15.24 -24.14 13.41
CA GLU A 37 14.58 -24.21 14.72
C GLU A 37 13.55 -23.08 14.99
N GLU A 38 13.61 -21.98 14.24
CA GLU A 38 12.69 -20.85 14.32
C GLU A 38 11.40 -21.10 13.52
N ILE A 39 11.47 -21.96 12.50
CA ILE A 39 10.34 -22.32 11.64
C ILE A 39 9.42 -23.31 12.37
N LYS A 40 8.23 -22.84 12.73
CA LYS A 40 7.24 -23.61 13.51
C LYS A 40 6.38 -24.55 12.68
N GLY A 41 6.38 -24.39 11.35
CA GLY A 41 5.60 -25.24 10.47
C GLY A 41 5.52 -24.71 9.05
N LYS A 42 4.57 -25.25 8.29
CA LYS A 42 4.28 -24.87 6.91
C LYS A 42 2.86 -24.36 6.79
N VAL A 43 2.66 -23.36 5.94
CA VAL A 43 1.34 -22.82 5.62
C VAL A 43 0.88 -23.37 4.28
N SER A 44 -0.41 -23.73 4.20
CA SER A 44 -1.08 -24.08 2.96
C SER A 44 -2.09 -23.00 2.57
N PHE A 45 -2.37 -22.89 1.28
CA PHE A 45 -3.36 -21.95 0.76
C PHE A 45 -4.71 -22.66 0.56
N SER A 46 -5.80 -21.95 0.85
CA SER A 46 -7.14 -22.56 0.88
C SER A 46 -7.84 -22.62 -0.47
N SER A 47 -7.49 -21.70 -1.37
CA SER A 47 -8.25 -21.44 -2.59
C SER A 47 -7.41 -20.70 -3.63
N SER A 48 -7.88 -20.71 -4.87
CA SER A 48 -7.29 -19.98 -5.98
C SER A 48 -8.17 -18.85 -6.47
N LEU A 49 -7.55 -17.78 -6.97
CA LEU A 49 -8.22 -16.71 -7.69
C LEU A 49 -8.71 -17.18 -9.07
N PRO A 50 -9.81 -16.61 -9.59
CA PRO A 50 -10.32 -16.93 -10.93
C PRO A 50 -9.40 -16.42 -12.05
N SER A 51 -8.59 -15.40 -11.78
CA SER A 51 -7.61 -14.86 -12.72
C SER A 51 -6.47 -14.12 -11.98
N PRO A 52 -5.28 -13.95 -12.58
CA PRO A 52 -4.19 -13.22 -11.94
C PRO A 52 -4.52 -11.73 -11.69
N ILE A 53 -3.96 -11.18 -10.61
CA ILE A 53 -4.00 -9.74 -10.31
C ILE A 53 -3.16 -8.97 -11.34
N VAL A 54 -3.72 -7.88 -11.89
CA VAL A 54 -3.05 -6.99 -12.85
C VAL A 54 -2.87 -5.56 -12.35
N SER A 55 -3.64 -5.13 -11.35
CA SER A 55 -3.47 -3.84 -10.69
C SER A 55 -3.91 -3.91 -9.23
N ILE A 56 -3.30 -3.06 -8.40
CA ILE A 56 -3.54 -2.99 -6.97
C ILE A 56 -3.64 -1.51 -6.58
N LEU A 57 -4.67 -1.17 -5.80
CA LEU A 57 -4.84 0.08 -5.06
C LEU A 57 -4.98 -0.23 -3.57
N ARG A 58 -5.10 0.80 -2.72
CA ARG A 58 -5.32 0.61 -1.28
C ARG A 58 -6.63 -0.15 -1.01
N ASP A 59 -7.70 0.19 -1.73
CA ASP A 59 -9.05 -0.32 -1.46
C ASP A 59 -9.48 -1.51 -2.34
N GLY A 60 -8.57 -2.07 -3.15
CA GLY A 60 -8.87 -3.24 -3.97
C GLY A 60 -7.80 -3.62 -4.99
N ALA A 61 -8.08 -4.69 -5.73
CA ALA A 61 -7.23 -5.17 -6.82
C ALA A 61 -8.07 -5.57 -8.05
N THR A 62 -7.55 -5.34 -9.25
CA THR A 62 -8.22 -5.76 -10.51
C THR A 62 -7.58 -7.04 -11.03
N LEU A 63 -8.41 -7.96 -11.51
CA LEU A 63 -8.01 -9.23 -12.10
C LEU A 63 -8.00 -9.15 -13.63
N LYS A 64 -7.15 -9.96 -14.27
CA LYS A 64 -6.97 -9.94 -15.73
C LYS A 64 -8.25 -10.23 -16.52
N ASN A 65 -9.19 -10.98 -15.95
CA ASN A 65 -10.48 -11.31 -16.57
C ASN A 65 -11.55 -10.21 -16.41
N GLY A 66 -11.23 -9.08 -15.79
CA GLY A 66 -12.17 -7.98 -15.54
C GLY A 66 -12.89 -8.06 -14.20
N GLN A 67 -12.79 -9.16 -13.45
CA GLN A 67 -13.24 -9.18 -12.06
C GLN A 67 -12.29 -8.36 -11.18
N PHE A 68 -12.69 -8.12 -9.93
CA PHE A 68 -11.89 -7.39 -8.96
C PHE A 68 -12.09 -7.96 -7.56
N ILE A 69 -11.15 -7.63 -6.68
CA ILE A 69 -11.16 -7.99 -5.26
C ILE A 69 -11.40 -6.69 -4.47
N THR A 70 -12.43 -6.67 -3.62
CA THR A 70 -12.70 -5.50 -2.77
C THR A 70 -11.82 -5.53 -1.51
N LYS A 71 -11.68 -4.38 -0.83
CA LYS A 71 -11.03 -4.32 0.49
C LYS A 71 -11.66 -5.22 1.54
N TYR A 72 -12.91 -5.67 1.36
CA TYR A 72 -13.57 -6.63 2.26
C TYR A 72 -13.32 -8.10 1.86
N SER A 73 -12.38 -8.33 0.94
CA SER A 73 -12.01 -9.65 0.43
C SER A 73 -13.10 -10.35 -0.39
N GLU A 74 -14.04 -9.58 -0.94
CA GLU A 74 -15.08 -10.09 -1.82
C GLU A 74 -14.59 -10.12 -3.27
N ILE A 75 -15.05 -11.10 -4.04
CA ILE A 75 -14.85 -11.19 -5.49
C ILE A 75 -16.24 -11.26 -6.13
N PRO A 76 -16.85 -10.11 -6.46
CA PRO A 76 -18.19 -10.08 -7.04
C PRO A 76 -18.23 -10.77 -8.40
N ASP A 77 -19.39 -11.31 -8.78
CA ASP A 77 -19.66 -11.77 -10.15
C ASP A 77 -20.01 -10.57 -11.06
N VAL A 78 -19.09 -9.60 -11.10
CA VAL A 78 -19.17 -8.36 -11.87
C VAL A 78 -17.89 -8.24 -12.68
N TYR A 79 -18.04 -7.91 -13.97
CA TYR A 79 -16.92 -7.84 -14.90
C TYR A 79 -16.77 -6.42 -15.42
N LEU A 80 -15.62 -5.82 -15.13
CA LEU A 80 -15.25 -4.53 -15.67
C LEU A 80 -14.92 -4.66 -17.16
N PRO A 81 -15.22 -3.63 -17.97
CA PRO A 81 -14.76 -3.55 -19.35
C PRO A 81 -13.23 -3.65 -19.43
N GLN A 82 -12.71 -3.99 -20.62
CA GLN A 82 -11.27 -4.01 -20.84
C GLN A 82 -10.64 -2.64 -20.54
N ASN A 83 -9.39 -2.65 -20.07
CA ASN A 83 -8.62 -1.46 -19.70
C ASN A 83 -9.30 -0.59 -18.62
N THR A 84 -10.12 -1.20 -17.77
CA THR A 84 -10.73 -0.56 -16.60
C THR A 84 -10.07 -1.08 -15.33
N GLN A 85 -9.87 -0.21 -14.35
CA GLN A 85 -9.31 -0.52 -13.04
C GLN A 85 -10.36 -0.29 -11.95
N TYR A 86 -10.55 -1.26 -11.06
CA TYR A 86 -11.35 -1.06 -9.85
C TYR A 86 -10.70 -0.01 -8.94
N LEU A 87 -11.49 0.95 -8.46
CA LEU A 87 -11.03 2.05 -7.61
C LEU A 87 -11.47 1.89 -6.16
N ASN A 88 -12.77 1.75 -5.93
CA ASN A 88 -13.36 1.68 -4.59
C ASN A 88 -14.81 1.18 -4.66
N GLN A 89 -15.50 1.15 -3.51
CA GLN A 89 -16.93 0.87 -3.41
C GLN A 89 -17.61 1.67 -2.31
N THR A 90 -18.92 1.83 -2.45
CA THR A 90 -19.85 2.28 -1.40
C THR A 90 -20.77 1.12 -1.01
N GLU A 91 -21.83 1.41 -0.25
CA GLU A 91 -22.92 0.47 -0.02
C GLU A 91 -23.61 0.10 -1.34
N ASP A 92 -23.86 1.09 -2.21
CA ASP A 92 -24.70 0.93 -3.40
C ASP A 92 -23.92 0.72 -4.71
N TYR A 93 -22.65 1.18 -4.79
CA TYR A 93 -21.90 1.22 -6.04
C TYR A 93 -20.50 0.60 -5.93
N TYR A 94 -20.06 -0.05 -7.00
CA TYR A 94 -18.62 -0.19 -7.30
C TYR A 94 -18.18 0.98 -8.17
N LEU A 95 -16.98 1.50 -7.92
CA LEU A 95 -16.36 2.59 -8.67
C LEU A 95 -15.15 2.05 -9.43
N ALA A 96 -15.07 2.34 -10.73
CA ALA A 96 -13.97 1.92 -11.56
C ALA A 96 -13.51 3.05 -12.51
N GLY A 97 -12.21 3.11 -12.78
CA GLY A 97 -11.60 4.10 -13.65
C GLY A 97 -11.19 3.49 -14.98
N ALA A 98 -11.53 4.15 -16.07
CA ALA A 98 -11.01 3.89 -17.40
C ALA A 98 -10.45 5.20 -17.98
N TYR A 99 -9.86 5.15 -19.18
CA TYR A 99 -9.35 6.34 -19.85
C TYR A 99 -10.42 7.45 -19.90
N GLN A 100 -10.16 8.56 -19.20
CA GLN A 100 -11.04 9.72 -19.13
C GLN A 100 -12.48 9.43 -18.66
N THR A 101 -12.72 8.30 -17.98
CA THR A 101 -14.08 7.85 -17.63
C THR A 101 -14.11 7.27 -16.22
N LEU A 102 -15.05 7.72 -15.40
CA LEU A 102 -15.45 7.05 -14.18
C LEU A 102 -16.67 6.18 -14.47
N LEU A 103 -16.60 4.92 -14.09
CA LEU A 103 -17.69 3.95 -14.18
C LEU A 103 -18.27 3.71 -12.79
N LEU A 104 -19.58 3.93 -12.65
CA LEU A 104 -20.37 3.54 -11.48
C LEU A 104 -21.15 2.27 -11.85
N ILE A 105 -21.05 1.25 -11.02
CA ILE A 105 -21.75 -0.02 -11.21
C ILE A 105 -22.65 -0.23 -10.00
N ASP A 106 -23.96 -0.17 -10.22
CA ASP A 106 -24.96 -0.39 -9.18
C ASP A 106 -24.92 -1.85 -8.71
N LYS A 107 -24.79 -2.08 -7.40
CA LYS A 107 -24.59 -3.43 -6.85
C LYS A 107 -25.83 -4.31 -6.91
N GLU A 108 -27.02 -3.72 -6.95
CA GLU A 108 -28.28 -4.47 -6.97
C GLU A 108 -28.66 -4.85 -8.41
N SER A 109 -28.60 -3.88 -9.32
CA SER A 109 -29.07 -4.00 -10.70
C SER A 109 -27.97 -4.34 -11.71
N ASN A 110 -26.69 -4.22 -11.32
CA ASN A 110 -25.52 -4.28 -12.20
C ASN A 110 -25.56 -3.25 -13.36
N THR A 111 -26.38 -2.20 -13.23
CA THR A 111 -26.44 -1.14 -14.23
C THR A 111 -25.18 -0.28 -14.17
N GLN A 112 -24.69 0.12 -15.35
CA GLN A 112 -23.45 0.86 -15.48
C GLN A 112 -23.75 2.31 -15.90
N THR A 113 -23.22 3.26 -15.14
CA THR A 113 -23.27 4.69 -15.46
C THR A 113 -21.85 5.19 -15.72
N SER A 114 -21.62 5.75 -16.90
CA SER A 114 -20.31 6.31 -17.29
C SER A 114 -20.33 7.83 -17.21
N ILE A 115 -19.30 8.40 -16.58
CA ILE A 115 -19.11 9.84 -16.44
C ILE A 115 -17.77 10.20 -17.07
N SER A 116 -17.79 11.07 -18.07
CA SER A 116 -16.60 11.49 -18.81
C SER A 116 -15.93 12.71 -18.18
N PHE A 117 -14.60 12.73 -18.23
CA PHE A 117 -13.73 13.79 -17.72
C PHE A 117 -12.57 14.05 -18.69
N ASP A 118 -11.84 15.16 -18.49
CA ASP A 118 -10.68 15.50 -19.32
C ASP A 118 -9.42 14.67 -18.97
N ASN A 119 -9.40 14.06 -17.78
CA ASN A 119 -8.27 13.30 -17.24
C ASN A 119 -8.74 11.92 -16.73
N THR A 120 -7.83 10.96 -16.55
CA THR A 120 -8.16 9.58 -16.16
C THR A 120 -8.38 9.47 -14.65
N PRO A 121 -9.56 9.03 -14.16
CA PRO A 121 -9.76 8.73 -12.75
C PRO A 121 -8.87 7.58 -12.27
N ILE A 122 -8.09 7.80 -11.22
CA ILE A 122 -7.19 6.79 -10.63
C ILE A 122 -7.51 6.47 -9.17
N SER A 123 -8.35 7.28 -8.53
CA SER A 123 -8.84 7.07 -7.17
C SER A 123 -10.14 7.84 -7.00
N ALA A 124 -11.13 7.22 -6.36
CA ALA A 124 -12.44 7.83 -6.16
C ALA A 124 -13.11 7.32 -4.89
N SER A 125 -14.01 8.14 -4.36
CA SER A 125 -14.91 7.78 -3.27
C SER A 125 -16.22 8.55 -3.42
N MET A 126 -17.29 8.07 -2.81
CA MET A 126 -18.63 8.62 -2.97
C MET A 126 -19.40 8.61 -1.65
N ASN A 127 -20.14 9.69 -1.38
CA ASN A 127 -21.06 9.83 -0.26
C ASN A 127 -22.39 10.41 -0.75
N GLY A 128 -23.43 9.59 -0.80
CA GLY A 128 -24.66 9.93 -1.50
C GLY A 128 -24.34 10.27 -2.97
N ALA A 129 -24.87 11.38 -3.47
CA ALA A 129 -24.63 11.82 -4.86
C ALA A 129 -23.28 12.54 -5.08
N LEU A 130 -22.50 12.81 -4.03
CA LEU A 130 -21.25 13.55 -4.15
C LEU A 130 -20.07 12.58 -4.30
N ILE A 131 -19.31 12.74 -5.39
CA ILE A 131 -18.16 11.89 -5.73
C ILE A 131 -16.90 12.75 -5.67
N ALA A 132 -15.90 12.30 -4.92
CA ALA A 132 -14.56 12.87 -4.95
C ALA A 132 -13.67 12.01 -5.84
N ILE A 133 -13.00 12.64 -6.82
CA ILE A 133 -12.25 11.94 -7.87
C ILE A 133 -10.87 12.57 -7.97
N ILE A 134 -9.82 11.75 -7.88
CA ILE A 134 -8.43 12.14 -8.13
C ILE A 134 -8.02 11.58 -9.49
N PHE A 135 -7.37 12.42 -10.30
CA PHE A 135 -6.93 12.10 -11.65
C PHE A 135 -5.43 11.81 -11.73
N ASP A 136 -5.01 11.22 -12.83
CA ASP A 136 -3.62 10.88 -13.16
C ASP A 136 -2.66 12.07 -13.23
N ASP A 137 -3.16 13.27 -13.48
CA ASP A 137 -2.40 14.53 -13.43
C ASP A 137 -2.31 15.15 -12.01
N ASN A 138 -2.83 14.46 -10.99
CA ASN A 138 -2.97 14.91 -9.61
C ASN A 138 -4.00 16.05 -9.38
N SER A 139 -4.75 16.48 -10.41
CA SER A 139 -5.94 17.29 -10.17
C SER A 139 -7.03 16.45 -9.49
N PHE A 140 -7.98 17.11 -8.84
CA PHE A 140 -9.15 16.44 -8.30
C PHE A 140 -10.41 17.29 -8.45
N VAL A 141 -11.56 16.62 -8.43
CA VAL A 141 -12.87 17.25 -8.49
C VAL A 141 -13.81 16.67 -7.43
N LEU A 142 -14.77 17.49 -7.02
CA LEU A 142 -16.03 17.01 -6.45
C LEU A 142 -17.11 17.11 -7.53
N TYR A 143 -17.76 16.00 -7.81
CA TYR A 143 -18.81 15.86 -8.82
C TYR A 143 -20.14 15.53 -8.14
N ASP A 144 -21.18 16.29 -8.44
CA ASP A 144 -22.54 16.03 -7.96
C ASP A 144 -23.33 15.26 -9.03
N LEU A 145 -23.66 14.00 -8.72
CA LEU A 145 -24.36 13.08 -9.61
C LEU A 145 -25.80 13.53 -9.92
N ASN A 146 -26.48 14.19 -8.98
CA ASN A 146 -27.84 14.67 -9.19
C ASN A 146 -27.85 15.87 -10.15
N GLN A 147 -26.86 16.75 -10.02
CA GLN A 147 -26.72 17.95 -10.84
C GLN A 147 -25.99 17.67 -12.16
N GLY A 148 -25.32 16.52 -12.28
CA GLY A 148 -24.56 16.13 -13.45
C GLY A 148 -23.35 17.02 -13.72
N ARG A 149 -22.76 17.66 -12.70
CA ARG A 149 -21.69 18.65 -12.87
C ARG A 149 -20.63 18.61 -11.78
N VAL A 150 -19.45 19.11 -12.13
CA VAL A 150 -18.38 19.41 -11.18
C VAL A 150 -18.80 20.61 -10.31
N THR A 151 -18.81 20.43 -8.99
CA THR A 151 -19.12 21.47 -8.00
C THR A 151 -17.87 22.09 -7.38
N TYR A 152 -16.74 21.37 -7.44
CA TYR A 152 -15.43 21.86 -7.02
C TYR A 152 -14.33 21.25 -7.89
N LYS A 153 -13.33 22.04 -8.24
CA LYS A 153 -12.11 21.57 -8.94
C LYS A 153 -10.89 22.21 -8.32
N GLN A 154 -9.82 21.43 -8.19
CA GLN A 154 -8.53 21.94 -7.79
C GLN A 154 -7.42 21.24 -8.57
N ASP A 155 -6.53 22.05 -9.14
CA ASP A 155 -5.27 21.57 -9.71
C ASP A 155 -4.23 21.37 -8.59
N SER A 156 -3.36 20.38 -8.75
CA SER A 156 -2.28 20.10 -7.81
C SER A 156 -0.95 20.01 -8.53
N THR A 157 0.14 19.95 -7.75
CA THR A 157 1.47 19.75 -8.32
C THR A 157 1.57 18.39 -8.99
N LEU A 158 2.09 18.32 -10.21
CA LEU A 158 2.25 17.07 -10.95
C LEU A 158 3.05 16.03 -10.13
N ALA A 159 2.57 14.79 -10.11
CA ALA A 159 3.21 13.66 -9.42
C ALA A 159 3.47 12.50 -10.41
N PRO A 160 4.63 12.49 -11.12
CA PRO A 160 4.87 11.59 -12.23
C PRO A 160 5.22 10.15 -11.82
N THR A 161 5.46 9.90 -10.53
CA THR A 161 5.84 8.58 -10.02
C THR A 161 5.20 8.34 -8.67
N ASN A 162 4.29 7.37 -8.63
CA ASN A 162 3.45 7.07 -7.48
C ASN A 162 3.63 5.62 -7.06
N ASN A 163 3.54 5.39 -5.76
CA ASN A 163 3.28 4.07 -5.21
C ASN A 163 1.85 3.65 -5.60
N THR A 164 1.66 2.39 -5.96
CA THR A 164 0.38 1.86 -6.43
C THR A 164 -0.72 1.86 -5.36
N LEU A 165 -0.37 1.85 -4.06
CA LEU A 165 -1.32 1.86 -2.95
C LEU A 165 -1.99 3.23 -2.74
N ILE A 166 -2.42 3.91 -3.81
CA ILE A 166 -3.06 5.23 -3.75
C ILE A 166 -4.29 5.15 -2.82
N ALA A 167 -4.34 6.03 -1.83
CA ALA A 167 -5.47 6.15 -0.92
C ALA A 167 -6.69 6.77 -1.61
N ALA A 168 -7.89 6.34 -1.21
CA ALA A 168 -9.13 6.96 -1.67
C ALA A 168 -9.46 8.23 -0.87
N PRO A 169 -10.19 9.19 -1.48
CA PRO A 169 -10.80 10.28 -0.73
C PRO A 169 -11.69 9.74 0.40
N TYR A 170 -11.69 10.46 1.53
CA TYR A 170 -12.41 10.04 2.72
C TYR A 170 -13.49 11.07 3.06
N PHE A 171 -14.75 10.60 3.17
CA PHE A 171 -15.88 11.43 3.53
C PHE A 171 -16.14 11.39 5.03
N LEU A 172 -16.21 12.56 5.65
CA LEU A 172 -16.76 12.77 6.99
C LEU A 172 -18.11 13.50 6.88
N SER A 173 -18.78 13.77 8.00
CA SER A 173 -20.11 14.38 8.03
C SER A 173 -20.20 15.69 7.24
N ASP A 174 -19.26 16.61 7.42
CA ASP A 174 -19.30 17.96 6.81
C ASP A 174 -18.15 18.22 5.84
N ILE A 175 -17.11 17.38 5.84
CA ILE A 175 -15.91 17.58 5.04
C ILE A 175 -15.59 16.35 4.21
N VAL A 176 -14.87 16.57 3.11
CA VAL A 176 -14.18 15.52 2.36
C VAL A 176 -12.68 15.78 2.41
N ILE A 177 -11.92 14.73 2.68
CA ILE A 177 -10.47 14.75 2.74
C ILE A 177 -9.96 14.08 1.46
N VAL A 178 -9.23 14.83 0.64
CA VAL A 178 -8.69 14.35 -0.63
C VAL A 178 -7.19 14.13 -0.49
N PRO A 179 -6.72 12.87 -0.50
CA PRO A 179 -5.30 12.54 -0.46
C PRO A 179 -4.67 12.73 -1.84
N THR A 180 -3.80 13.74 -1.98
CA THR A 180 -3.15 14.01 -3.27
C THR A 180 -1.96 13.09 -3.52
N LEU A 181 -1.59 12.97 -4.79
CA LEU A 181 -0.42 12.21 -5.24
C LEU A 181 0.91 12.89 -4.90
N ASP A 182 0.89 14.17 -4.53
CA ASP A 182 2.05 14.94 -4.06
C ASP A 182 2.16 15.02 -2.53
N GLY A 183 1.46 14.14 -1.80
CA GLY A 183 1.68 13.92 -0.37
C GLY A 183 0.97 14.91 0.56
N LYS A 184 -0.17 15.44 0.12
CA LYS A 184 -0.99 16.38 0.87
C LYS A 184 -2.39 15.82 1.12
N LEU A 185 -3.04 16.34 2.15
CA LEU A 185 -4.47 16.14 2.41
C LEU A 185 -5.17 17.48 2.22
N VAL A 186 -6.01 17.56 1.20
CA VAL A 186 -6.84 18.74 0.96
C VAL A 186 -8.20 18.50 1.59
N ILE A 187 -8.58 19.38 2.53
CA ILE A 187 -9.84 19.31 3.25
C ILE A 187 -10.81 20.30 2.62
N VAL A 188 -11.91 19.80 2.09
CA VAL A 188 -12.96 20.60 1.45
C VAL A 188 -14.25 20.52 2.27
N ASP A 189 -14.84 21.67 2.56
CA ASP A 189 -16.17 21.79 3.16
C ASP A 189 -17.24 21.39 2.15
N LYS A 190 -18.08 20.41 2.49
CA LYS A 190 -19.13 19.91 1.58
C LYS A 190 -20.33 20.84 1.50
N ASN A 191 -20.51 21.75 2.47
CA ASN A 191 -21.67 22.65 2.51
C ASN A 191 -21.46 23.86 1.59
N ASN A 192 -20.26 24.43 1.63
CA ASN A 192 -19.89 25.63 0.88
C ASN A 192 -19.03 25.34 -0.35
N MET A 193 -18.57 24.10 -0.54
CA MET A 193 -17.65 23.69 -1.61
C MET A 193 -16.38 24.54 -1.65
N GLN A 194 -15.74 24.70 -0.49
CA GLN A 194 -14.52 25.48 -0.34
C GLN A 194 -13.43 24.68 0.37
N MET A 195 -12.18 24.84 -0.07
CA MET A 195 -11.04 24.29 0.64
C MET A 195 -10.89 25.01 1.99
N ILE A 196 -10.98 24.25 3.07
CA ILE A 196 -10.80 24.73 4.44
C ILE A 196 -9.31 24.81 4.77
N ARG A 197 -8.59 23.72 4.48
CA ARG A 197 -7.19 23.58 4.85
C ARG A 197 -6.48 22.56 3.98
N ASN A 198 -5.17 22.74 3.86
CA ASN A 198 -4.25 21.77 3.32
C ASN A 198 -3.28 21.30 4.42
N ILE A 199 -3.11 19.99 4.57
CA ILE A 199 -2.15 19.38 5.49
C ILE A 199 -1.10 18.64 4.68
N VAL A 200 0.16 19.05 4.81
CA VAL A 200 1.28 18.37 4.14
C VAL A 200 1.68 17.16 4.98
N VAL A 201 1.53 15.95 4.42
CA VAL A 201 2.05 14.72 5.03
C VAL A 201 3.56 14.67 4.77
N ASN A 202 3.97 14.73 3.50
CA ASN A 202 5.37 14.81 3.11
C ASN A 202 5.53 15.60 1.80
N GLY A 203 6.74 16.11 1.53
CA GLY A 203 7.02 16.98 0.40
C GLY A 203 8.06 16.44 -0.59
N ASP A 204 8.32 15.12 -0.57
CA ASP A 204 9.31 14.53 -1.48
C ASP A 204 8.84 14.53 -2.94
N LYS A 205 9.81 14.50 -3.86
CA LYS A 205 9.55 14.60 -5.30
C LYS A 205 9.03 13.32 -5.94
N TYR A 206 9.37 12.16 -5.38
CA TYR A 206 9.11 10.85 -5.97
C TYR A 206 8.45 9.92 -4.94
N PHE A 207 7.48 9.12 -5.37
CA PHE A 207 6.76 8.18 -4.51
C PHE A 207 6.20 8.87 -3.26
N ASN A 208 5.59 10.04 -3.44
CA ASN A 208 5.13 10.87 -2.35
C ASN A 208 3.61 10.84 -2.18
N ASN A 209 2.88 10.09 -3.00
CA ASN A 209 1.44 9.96 -2.86
C ASN A 209 1.08 9.42 -1.49
N VAL A 210 -0.04 9.89 -0.97
CA VAL A 210 -0.61 9.31 0.24
C VAL A 210 -1.04 7.89 -0.08
N ILE A 211 -0.43 6.93 0.62
CA ILE A 211 -0.64 5.50 0.44
C ILE A 211 -1.62 4.91 1.45
N PHE A 212 -2.01 5.65 2.48
CA PHE A 212 -2.92 5.22 3.52
C PHE A 212 -3.68 6.44 4.04
N LEU A 213 -5.00 6.31 4.20
CA LEU A 213 -5.86 7.32 4.82
C LEU A 213 -7.06 6.62 5.45
N GLU A 214 -7.15 6.65 6.77
CA GLU A 214 -8.30 6.14 7.51
C GLU A 214 -8.61 7.03 8.71
N ALA A 215 -9.88 7.02 9.13
CA ALA A 215 -10.32 7.68 10.35
C ALA A 215 -11.08 6.69 11.24
N ILE A 216 -10.69 6.63 12.51
CA ILE A 216 -11.34 5.83 13.57
C ILE A 216 -11.61 6.78 14.74
N GLY A 217 -12.88 6.86 15.16
CA GLY A 217 -13.29 7.80 16.19
C GLY A 217 -12.99 9.26 15.81
N ASN A 218 -12.20 9.95 16.63
CA ASN A 218 -11.77 11.34 16.39
C ASN A 218 -10.34 11.45 15.82
N ARG A 219 -9.77 10.34 15.36
CA ARG A 219 -8.40 10.27 14.84
C ARG A 219 -8.39 9.90 13.38
N MET A 220 -7.65 10.69 12.61
CA MET A 220 -7.32 10.40 11.22
C MET A 220 -5.84 10.08 11.12
N VAL A 221 -5.52 8.95 10.50
CA VAL A 221 -4.14 8.53 10.21
C VAL A 221 -3.94 8.56 8.71
N ALA A 222 -2.87 9.22 8.27
CA ALA A 222 -2.48 9.25 6.87
C ALA A 222 -0.99 9.02 6.73
N ALA A 223 -0.57 8.43 5.61
CA ALA A 223 0.85 8.21 5.36
C ALA A 223 1.23 8.30 3.89
N THR A 224 2.45 8.77 3.66
CA THR A 224 3.21 8.53 2.43
C THR A 224 4.24 7.43 2.70
N PRO A 225 4.98 6.96 1.68
CA PRO A 225 6.11 6.04 1.86
C PRO A 225 7.24 6.53 2.79
N LYS A 226 7.19 7.78 3.29
CA LYS A 226 8.27 8.42 4.06
C LYS A 226 7.83 9.02 5.39
N ARG A 227 6.53 9.32 5.57
CA ARG A 227 6.00 9.90 6.79
C ARG A 227 4.58 9.45 7.06
N ILE A 228 4.29 9.24 8.33
CA ILE A 228 2.95 9.05 8.88
C ILE A 228 2.57 10.31 9.64
N ILE A 229 1.33 10.73 9.53
CA ILE A 229 0.71 11.72 10.40
C ILE A 229 -0.51 11.11 11.09
N SER A 230 -0.75 11.53 12.33
CA SER A 230 -2.00 11.28 13.06
C SER A 230 -2.58 12.63 13.47
N VAL A 231 -3.84 12.84 13.14
CA VAL A 231 -4.53 14.12 13.28
C VAL A 231 -5.77 13.93 14.15
N SER A 232 -5.88 14.72 15.20
CA SER A 232 -7.12 15.01 15.92
C SER A 232 -7.43 16.50 15.84
N PRO A 233 -8.60 16.95 16.34
CA PRO A 233 -8.93 18.39 16.34
C PRO A 233 -7.86 19.28 16.97
N ASN A 234 -7.11 18.78 17.97
CA ASN A 234 -6.16 19.58 18.76
C ASN A 234 -4.69 19.23 18.51
N VAL A 235 -4.39 18.07 17.94
CA VAL A 235 -3.02 17.54 17.85
C VAL A 235 -2.74 16.99 16.46
N ILE A 236 -1.59 17.35 15.90
CA ILE A 236 -1.02 16.71 14.72
C ILE A 236 0.32 16.10 15.14
N SER A 237 0.35 14.78 15.21
CA SER A 237 1.57 14.01 15.45
C SER A 237 2.16 13.54 14.13
N THR A 238 3.48 13.37 14.08
CA THR A 238 4.18 12.91 12.89
C THR A 238 5.23 11.88 13.23
N PHE A 239 5.44 10.89 12.35
CA PHE A 239 6.46 9.87 12.51
C PHE A 239 7.15 9.61 11.17
N ASN A 240 8.48 9.72 11.13
CA ASN A 240 9.26 9.46 9.91
C ASN A 240 9.71 8.00 9.87
N ALA A 241 9.40 7.32 8.78
CA ALA A 241 9.84 5.95 8.52
C ALA A 241 9.81 5.68 7.01
N ASN A 242 10.60 4.71 6.54
CA ASN A 242 10.47 4.20 5.17
C ASN A 242 9.30 3.22 5.10
N VAL A 243 8.09 3.76 5.08
CA VAL A 243 6.84 3.01 5.18
C VAL A 243 6.67 2.09 3.96
N LYS A 244 6.47 0.80 4.25
CA LYS A 244 6.02 -0.20 3.29
C LYS A 244 4.50 -0.34 3.35
N ASP A 245 3.95 -0.45 4.56
CA ASP A 245 2.51 -0.55 4.79
C ASP A 245 2.13 -0.09 6.21
N ILE A 246 0.83 0.11 6.44
CA ILE A 246 0.25 0.49 7.74
C ILE A 246 -0.98 -0.36 8.03
N LEU A 247 -1.12 -0.78 9.28
CA LEU A 247 -2.39 -1.25 9.83
C LEU A 247 -2.80 -0.30 10.96
N PHE A 248 -4.06 0.13 10.94
CA PHE A 248 -4.65 0.98 11.96
C PHE A 248 -5.93 0.31 12.46
N PHE A 249 -5.93 -0.09 13.73
CA PHE A 249 -7.10 -0.69 14.35
C PHE A 249 -7.12 -0.35 15.83
N GLU A 250 -8.34 -0.19 16.36
CA GLU A 250 -8.56 0.32 17.72
C GLU A 250 -7.84 1.68 17.88
N ASP A 251 -6.90 1.79 18.82
CA ASP A 251 -6.08 2.98 19.07
C ASP A 251 -4.59 2.75 18.76
N ARG A 252 -4.28 1.73 17.94
CA ARG A 252 -2.92 1.25 17.67
C ARG A 252 -2.58 1.38 16.20
N ILE A 253 -1.38 1.90 15.92
CA ILE A 253 -0.87 2.05 14.56
C ILE A 253 0.38 1.19 14.44
N PHE A 254 0.32 0.21 13.54
CA PHE A 254 1.44 -0.66 13.19
C PHE A 254 2.05 -0.20 11.88
N ILE A 255 3.34 0.13 11.92
CA ILE A 255 4.09 0.62 10.77
C ILE A 255 5.04 -0.50 10.34
N PHE A 256 4.87 -0.95 9.10
CA PHE A 256 5.75 -1.93 8.45
C PHE A 256 6.74 -1.16 7.57
N THR A 257 8.03 -1.36 7.75
CA THR A 257 9.06 -0.61 7.01
C THR A 257 9.70 -1.44 5.91
N ASN A 258 10.35 -0.77 4.95
CA ASN A 258 11.12 -1.41 3.89
C ASN A 258 12.39 -2.12 4.42
N GLU A 259 12.83 -1.82 5.64
CA GLU A 259 14.00 -2.41 6.30
C GLU A 259 13.68 -3.69 7.10
N GLY A 260 12.44 -4.20 7.01
CA GLY A 260 12.00 -5.38 7.75
C GLY A 260 11.70 -5.09 9.22
N GLU A 261 11.25 -3.87 9.54
CA GLU A 261 10.86 -3.49 10.91
C GLU A 261 9.34 -3.38 11.05
N VAL A 262 8.84 -3.81 12.21
CA VAL A 262 7.46 -3.61 12.65
C VAL A 262 7.48 -2.70 13.87
N ILE A 263 6.82 -1.57 13.77
CA ILE A 263 6.80 -0.53 14.82
C ILE A 263 5.36 -0.39 15.31
N LEU A 264 5.14 -0.65 16.59
CA LEU A 264 3.89 -0.37 17.28
C LEU A 264 3.96 1.03 17.89
N THR A 265 2.96 1.85 17.57
CA THR A 265 2.77 3.17 18.16
C THR A 265 1.35 3.31 18.74
N ASP A 266 1.15 4.25 19.65
CA ASP A 266 -0.20 4.68 20.03
C ASP A 266 -0.82 5.62 18.99
N GLN A 267 -2.08 6.01 19.20
CA GLN A 267 -2.83 6.93 18.34
C GLN A 267 -2.14 8.30 18.11
N ASP A 268 -1.21 8.72 18.97
CA ASP A 268 -0.45 9.97 18.82
C ASP A 268 0.94 9.72 18.22
N LEU A 269 1.16 8.53 17.63
CA LEU A 269 2.41 8.08 17.02
C LEU A 269 3.60 8.01 17.99
N ASN A 270 3.35 7.87 19.30
CA ASN A 270 4.45 7.58 20.23
C ASN A 270 4.81 6.10 20.11
N GLU A 271 6.06 5.82 19.75
CA GLU A 271 6.58 4.45 19.65
C GLU A 271 6.50 3.75 21.01
N LYS A 272 5.83 2.59 21.02
CA LYS A 272 5.76 1.69 22.17
C LYS A 272 6.76 0.55 22.04
N LYS A 273 6.90 0.02 20.81
CA LYS A 273 7.79 -1.10 20.55
C LYS A 273 8.19 -1.19 19.10
N ARG A 274 9.37 -1.76 18.87
CA ARG A 274 9.92 -2.06 17.56
C ARG A 274 10.55 -3.44 17.56
N VAL A 275 10.26 -4.22 16.53
CA VAL A 275 10.90 -5.50 16.26
C VAL A 275 11.48 -5.47 14.86
N LYS A 276 12.71 -5.97 14.70
CA LYS A 276 13.42 -6.03 13.42
C LYS A 276 13.60 -7.48 13.00
N PHE A 277 13.26 -7.75 11.75
CA PHE A 277 13.54 -8.99 11.03
C PHE A 277 14.65 -8.67 10.01
N PRO A 278 15.93 -8.91 10.33
CA PRO A 278 17.04 -8.51 9.48
C PRO A 278 16.89 -9.07 8.07
N PHE A 279 17.01 -8.19 7.06
CA PHE A 279 16.91 -8.53 5.64
C PHE A 279 15.52 -9.01 5.17
N ALA A 280 14.49 -8.91 6.01
CA ALA A 280 13.12 -9.20 5.60
C ALA A 280 12.58 -8.13 4.66
N HIS A 281 12.06 -8.55 3.52
CA HIS A 281 11.32 -7.69 2.62
C HIS A 281 9.85 -8.06 2.69
N PHE A 282 9.07 -7.23 3.38
CA PHE A 282 7.65 -7.45 3.51
C PHE A 282 6.94 -7.17 2.18
N THR A 283 5.97 -8.00 1.82
CA THR A 283 5.12 -7.80 0.63
C THR A 283 3.67 -7.46 0.98
N ALA A 284 3.16 -7.97 2.10
CA ALA A 284 1.83 -7.66 2.61
C ALA A 284 1.77 -7.87 4.13
N ALA A 285 0.92 -7.09 4.80
CA ALA A 285 0.57 -7.26 6.19
C ALA A 285 -0.96 -7.29 6.35
N ASN A 286 -1.45 -8.02 7.35
CA ASN A 286 -2.87 -8.14 7.67
C ASN A 286 -3.07 -8.41 9.16
N HIS A 287 -4.27 -8.20 9.66
CA HIS A 287 -4.63 -8.45 11.06
C HIS A 287 -5.86 -9.35 11.16
N GLY A 288 -5.75 -10.38 12.00
CA GLY A 288 -6.85 -11.24 12.43
C GLY A 288 -6.77 -11.44 13.93
N ARG A 289 -6.52 -12.66 14.38
CA ARG A 289 -6.12 -12.96 15.77
C ARG A 289 -4.70 -12.46 16.06
N ASN A 290 -3.84 -12.52 15.06
CA ASN A 290 -2.46 -12.06 15.10
C ASN A 290 -2.21 -11.13 13.91
N ILE A 291 -1.16 -10.33 13.99
CA ILE A 291 -0.60 -9.66 12.83
C ILE A 291 0.13 -10.69 11.98
N VAL A 292 -0.24 -10.79 10.71
CA VAL A 292 0.37 -11.70 9.74
C VAL A 292 1.09 -10.88 8.69
N ILE A 293 2.37 -11.19 8.48
CA ILE A 293 3.23 -10.51 7.51
C ILE A 293 3.77 -11.56 6.55
N LEU A 294 3.68 -11.27 5.26
CA LEU A 294 4.30 -12.08 4.22
C LEU A 294 5.64 -11.47 3.82
N GLU A 295 6.66 -12.31 3.80
CA GLU A 295 8.01 -11.97 3.39
C GLU A 295 8.34 -12.62 2.03
N THR A 296 9.03 -11.89 1.17
CA THR A 296 9.28 -12.25 -0.24
C THR A 296 10.01 -13.59 -0.45
N GLN A 297 10.84 -14.05 0.47
CA GLN A 297 11.57 -15.32 0.37
C GLN A 297 10.73 -16.54 0.73
N GLY A 298 9.42 -16.36 0.95
CA GLY A 298 8.51 -17.48 1.19
C GLY A 298 8.32 -17.77 2.66
N TYR A 299 8.22 -16.73 3.49
CA TYR A 299 7.93 -16.87 4.91
C TYR A 299 6.70 -16.07 5.32
N LEU A 300 5.97 -16.63 6.27
CA LEU A 300 4.92 -15.96 7.01
C LEU A 300 5.44 -15.68 8.43
N ILE A 301 5.39 -14.43 8.85
CA ILE A 301 5.73 -13.99 10.20
C ILE A 301 4.40 -13.64 10.89
N ALA A 302 4.08 -14.34 11.97
CA ALA A 302 2.94 -14.05 12.83
C ALA A 302 3.43 -13.36 14.10
N LEU A 303 2.80 -12.25 14.49
CA LEU A 303 3.11 -11.47 15.68
C LEU A 303 1.86 -11.28 16.52
N ASP A 304 2.00 -11.30 17.84
CA ASP A 304 0.96 -10.76 18.72
C ASP A 304 0.91 -9.22 18.60
N ASP A 305 -0.20 -8.64 19.04
CA ASP A 305 -0.45 -7.21 18.89
C ASP A 305 0.44 -6.35 19.82
N GLU A 306 1.12 -6.94 20.80
CA GLU A 306 2.11 -6.28 21.66
C GLU A 306 3.54 -6.43 21.13
N LEU A 307 3.71 -7.08 19.96
CA LEU A 307 4.98 -7.44 19.35
C LEU A 307 5.93 -8.17 20.33
N GLN A 308 5.41 -8.96 21.28
CA GLN A 308 6.19 -9.67 22.31
C GLN A 308 6.73 -11.01 21.85
N SER A 309 6.01 -11.66 20.97
CA SER A 309 6.29 -12.98 20.45
C SER A 309 6.08 -13.00 18.95
N SER A 310 6.85 -13.85 18.29
CA SER A 310 6.76 -14.07 16.86
C SER A 310 6.85 -15.55 16.56
N ALA A 311 6.09 -16.01 15.57
CA ALA A 311 6.22 -17.34 14.98
C ALA A 311 6.46 -17.21 13.48
N ILE A 312 7.41 -18.00 12.97
CA ILE A 312 7.76 -18.02 11.56
C ILE A 312 7.28 -19.34 10.96
N PHE A 313 6.65 -19.27 9.79
CA PHE A 313 6.20 -20.42 9.04
C PHE A 313 6.71 -20.35 7.61
N ALA A 314 7.05 -21.50 7.05
CA ALA A 314 7.45 -21.59 5.66
C ALA A 314 6.21 -21.59 4.75
N LEU A 315 6.25 -20.76 3.71
CA LEU A 315 5.34 -20.85 2.57
C LEU A 315 5.86 -21.91 1.58
N PRO A 316 5.02 -22.40 0.67
CA PRO A 316 5.44 -23.35 -0.36
C PRO A 316 6.53 -22.80 -1.30
N ASP A 317 6.47 -21.51 -1.61
CA ASP A 317 7.35 -20.85 -2.58
C ASP A 317 7.63 -19.40 -2.16
N ALA A 318 8.70 -18.82 -2.70
CA ALA A 318 8.96 -17.38 -2.62
C ALA A 318 7.84 -16.57 -3.32
N ILE A 319 7.58 -15.36 -2.84
CA ILE A 319 6.54 -14.48 -3.37
C ILE A 319 7.18 -13.51 -4.37
N THR A 320 6.90 -13.73 -5.64
CA THR A 320 7.31 -12.85 -6.75
C THR A 320 6.11 -12.22 -7.46
N SER A 321 4.90 -12.67 -7.14
CA SER A 321 3.65 -12.21 -7.73
C SER A 321 3.07 -11.00 -6.99
N PRO A 322 2.22 -10.20 -7.65
CA PRO A 322 1.46 -9.14 -6.98
C PRO A 322 0.68 -9.69 -5.78
N THR A 323 0.68 -8.93 -4.68
CA THR A 323 0.01 -9.30 -3.43
C THR A 323 -0.94 -8.19 -3.01
N PHE A 324 -2.19 -8.53 -2.77
CA PHE A 324 -3.21 -7.61 -2.23
C PHE A 324 -3.67 -8.09 -0.86
N SER A 325 -3.74 -7.18 0.12
CA SER A 325 -4.22 -7.46 1.47
C SER A 325 -5.62 -6.88 1.61
N GLY A 326 -6.64 -7.75 1.67
CA GLY A 326 -8.02 -7.39 1.98
C GLY A 326 -8.37 -7.78 3.42
N MET A 327 -9.56 -7.45 3.89
CA MET A 327 -10.01 -7.79 5.24
C MET A 327 -9.89 -9.29 5.50
N ARG A 328 -9.03 -9.67 6.45
CA ARG A 328 -8.79 -11.07 6.88
C ARG A 328 -8.32 -12.04 5.80
N GLN A 329 -7.89 -11.55 4.63
CA GLN A 329 -7.34 -12.39 3.56
C GLN A 329 -6.21 -11.68 2.83
N ILE A 330 -5.19 -12.45 2.45
CA ILE A 330 -4.10 -11.99 1.58
C ILE A 330 -4.14 -12.78 0.28
N PHE A 331 -4.18 -12.07 -0.84
CA PHE A 331 -4.25 -12.62 -2.19
C PHE A 331 -2.87 -12.54 -2.83
N ILE A 332 -2.28 -13.67 -3.21
CA ILE A 332 -0.89 -13.80 -3.66
C ILE A 332 -0.87 -14.45 -5.03
N GLY A 333 -0.68 -13.68 -6.09
CA GLY A 333 -0.74 -14.20 -7.47
C GLY A 333 -2.10 -14.82 -7.78
N ASN A 334 -2.19 -16.15 -7.74
CA ASN A 334 -3.45 -16.90 -7.91
C ASN A 334 -3.90 -17.64 -6.63
N ARG A 335 -3.28 -17.41 -5.48
CA ARG A 335 -3.54 -18.12 -4.22
C ARG A 335 -4.18 -17.18 -3.19
N ILE A 336 -4.95 -17.75 -2.26
CA ILE A 336 -5.58 -17.00 -1.16
C ILE A 336 -5.11 -17.58 0.17
N LEU A 337 -4.60 -16.70 1.03
CA LEU A 337 -4.28 -16.97 2.42
C LEU A 337 -5.36 -16.36 3.31
N LYS A 338 -6.04 -17.18 4.11
CA LYS A 338 -6.95 -16.70 5.15
C LYS A 338 -6.16 -16.31 6.39
N VAL A 339 -6.53 -15.18 6.98
CA VAL A 339 -5.97 -14.66 8.23
C VAL A 339 -7.04 -14.87 9.30
N GLU A 340 -6.83 -15.88 10.14
CA GLU A 340 -7.71 -16.23 11.26
C GLU A 340 -7.63 -15.23 12.40
#